data_AF-A0A6L6VK63-F1
#
_entry.id   AF-A0A6L6VK63-F1
#
_cell.length_a   1.000
_cell.length_b   1.000
_cell.length_c   1.000
_cell.angle_alpha   90.00
_cell.angle_beta   90.00
_cell.angle_gamma   90.00
#
_symmetry.space_group_name_H-M   'P 1'
#
loop_
_entity.id
_entity.type
_entity.pdbx_description
1 polymer ?
#
loop_
_entity_poly.entity_id
_entity_poly.type
_entity_poly.pdbx_seq_one_letter_code
_entity_poly.pdbx_strand_id
1 'polypeptide(L)'
;MTSFETFEDALSDAKGQKNLLVGNGLSIAFDEKFGYSQLFDVADFINNNPKVASIFDALKTKDFETVVGALYSASEIARNFEEHAFSKKIIDHISVLKTALIEAVRHIHPGSSNLVSADQAAKLRSFMRPFLMENGCIFSLNYDALIYWSLLKDGTPKLNFADGFSTKEGAELKFAGDGCPKEIDLRPTFPPVFGRVFGF
;
A
#
# COMPACT_ATOMS: atom_id res chain seq x y z
N MET A 1 -20.37 26.12 -8.40
CA MET A 1 -19.12 25.44 -8.05
C MET A 1 -19.22 25.16 -6.57
N THR A 2 -19.38 23.92 -6.15
CA THR A 2 -19.39 23.57 -4.72
C THR A 2 -17.96 23.72 -4.21
N SER A 3 -17.70 24.75 -3.42
CA SER A 3 -16.43 24.90 -2.70
C SER A 3 -16.55 24.17 -1.37
N PHE A 4 -15.72 23.15 -1.17
CA PHE A 4 -15.57 22.49 0.14
C PHE A 4 -14.44 23.17 0.89
N GLU A 5 -14.69 23.61 2.12
CA GLU A 5 -13.67 24.22 2.98
C GLU A 5 -13.00 23.19 3.89
N THR A 6 -13.73 22.13 4.23
CA THR A 6 -13.25 21.03 5.07
C THR A 6 -13.49 19.66 4.43
N PHE A 7 -12.80 18.64 4.97
CA PHE A 7 -13.06 17.25 4.59
C PHE A 7 -14.47 16.81 4.99
N GLU A 8 -14.96 17.28 6.13
CA GLU A 8 -16.30 17.02 6.65
C GLU A 8 -17.39 17.54 5.70
N ASP A 9 -17.19 18.71 5.09
CA ASP A 9 -18.12 19.27 4.10
C ASP A 9 -18.23 18.35 2.88
N ALA A 10 -17.08 17.93 2.33
CA ALA A 10 -17.03 17.03 1.20
C ALA A 10 -17.65 15.66 1.52
N LEU A 11 -17.41 15.15 2.73
CA LEU A 11 -17.95 13.87 3.20
C LEU A 11 -19.48 13.93 3.38
N SER A 12 -20.02 15.08 3.81
CA SER A 12 -21.45 15.30 3.98
C SER A 12 -22.18 15.47 2.65
N ASP A 13 -21.56 16.12 1.67
CA ASP A 13 -22.14 16.30 0.32
C ASP A 13 -22.10 15.00 -0.51
N ALA A 14 -21.09 14.16 -0.29
CA ALA A 14 -20.94 12.90 -0.99
C ALA A 14 -22.14 11.96 -0.78
N LYS A 15 -22.81 11.61 -1.90
CA LYS A 15 -24.01 10.76 -1.93
C LYS A 15 -23.66 9.33 -2.30
N GLY A 16 -24.41 8.38 -1.74
CA GLY A 16 -24.25 6.95 -2.02
C GLY A 16 -23.01 6.35 -1.36
N GLN A 17 -22.58 5.20 -1.88
CA GLN A 17 -21.47 4.43 -1.34
C GLN A 17 -20.16 5.22 -1.41
N LYS A 18 -19.51 5.36 -0.26
CA LYS A 18 -18.21 6.02 -0.11
C LYS A 18 -17.12 4.97 -0.08
N ASN A 19 -16.18 5.06 -1.02
CA ASN A 19 -15.00 4.21 -1.08
C ASN A 19 -13.75 5.06 -0.83
N LEU A 20 -12.71 4.45 -0.26
CA LEU A 20 -11.45 5.11 0.06
C LEU A 20 -10.31 4.43 -0.69
N LEU A 21 -9.50 5.21 -1.40
CA LEU A 21 -8.20 4.78 -1.93
C LEU A 21 -7.11 5.52 -1.14
N VAL A 22 -6.26 4.80 -0.44
CA VAL A 22 -5.12 5.37 0.28
C VAL A 22 -3.81 4.93 -0.35
N GLY A 23 -2.89 5.89 -0.48
CA GLY A 23 -1.50 5.64 -0.84
C GLY A 23 -0.56 5.93 0.33
N ASN A 24 0.75 5.77 0.07
CA ASN A 24 1.82 5.80 1.07
C ASN A 24 1.87 7.10 1.91
N GLY A 25 1.21 8.17 1.47
CA GLY A 25 1.01 9.39 2.27
C GLY A 25 0.39 9.12 3.65
N LEU A 26 -0.46 8.10 3.79
CA LEU A 26 -0.98 7.71 5.10
C LEU A 26 0.14 7.19 6.02
N SER A 27 1.05 6.38 5.48
CA SER A 27 2.18 5.81 6.23
C SER A 27 3.20 6.87 6.61
N ILE A 28 3.42 7.86 5.73
CA ILE A 28 4.22 9.06 6.02
C ILE A 28 3.58 9.87 7.15
N ALA A 29 2.26 10.00 7.17
CA ALA A 29 1.54 10.69 8.26
C ALA A 29 1.61 9.92 9.59
N PHE A 30 1.85 8.61 9.55
CA PHE A 30 2.14 7.82 10.76
C PHE A 30 3.55 8.08 11.28
N ASP A 31 4.55 8.08 10.38
CA ASP A 31 5.96 8.30 10.69
C ASP A 31 6.71 8.70 9.41
N GLU A 32 7.51 9.76 9.48
CA GLU A 32 8.26 10.30 8.34
C GLU A 32 9.23 9.29 7.73
N LYS A 33 9.65 8.26 8.47
CA LYS A 33 10.53 7.19 7.96
C LYS A 33 9.96 6.42 6.76
N PHE A 34 8.64 6.45 6.56
CA PHE A 34 7.98 5.86 5.38
C PHE A 34 8.08 6.77 4.14
N GLY A 35 8.76 7.91 4.23
CA GLY A 35 9.01 8.79 3.11
C GLY A 35 9.87 8.13 2.04
N TYR A 36 9.62 8.50 0.78
CA TYR A 36 10.30 7.91 -0.38
C TYR A 36 11.82 8.10 -0.34
N SER A 37 12.30 9.21 0.21
CA SER A 37 13.73 9.45 0.34
C SER A 37 14.38 8.49 1.34
N GLN A 38 13.76 8.29 2.51
CA GLN A 38 14.25 7.32 3.48
C GLN A 38 14.21 5.89 2.94
N LEU A 39 13.11 5.50 2.27
CA LEU A 39 12.99 4.19 1.63
C LEU A 39 14.07 3.97 0.57
N PHE A 40 14.35 4.97 -0.25
CA PHE A 40 15.42 4.91 -1.25
C PHE A 40 16.79 4.74 -0.60
N ASP A 41 17.06 5.52 0.45
CA ASP A 41 18.35 5.49 1.15
C ASP A 41 18.54 4.13 1.87
N VAL A 42 17.49 3.58 2.49
CA VAL A 42 17.52 2.26 3.17
C VAL A 42 17.63 1.10 2.18
N ALA A 43 17.03 1.19 1.00
CA ALA A 43 17.19 0.19 -0.05
C ALA A 43 18.65 0.08 -0.53
N ASP A 44 19.45 1.13 -0.31
CA ASP A 44 20.88 1.20 -0.58
C ASP A 44 21.25 0.69 -2.00
N PHE A 45 20.50 1.18 -2.99
CA PHE A 45 20.75 0.80 -4.39
C PHE A 45 22.13 1.22 -4.88
N ILE A 46 22.72 2.27 -4.32
CA ILE A 46 24.03 2.75 -4.73
C ILE A 46 25.08 1.64 -4.52
N ASN A 47 25.02 0.93 -3.39
CA ASN A 47 25.95 -0.16 -3.10
C ASN A 47 25.46 -1.51 -3.66
N ASN A 48 24.16 -1.79 -3.55
CA ASN A 48 23.61 -3.11 -3.86
C ASN A 48 23.24 -3.30 -5.33
N ASN A 49 22.91 -2.22 -6.05
CA ASN A 49 22.47 -2.27 -7.43
C ASN A 49 22.72 -0.95 -8.20
N PRO A 50 23.98 -0.61 -8.52
CA PRO A 50 24.35 0.71 -9.10
C PRO A 50 23.61 1.03 -10.40
N LYS A 51 23.28 0.02 -11.20
CA LYS A 51 22.48 0.19 -12.42
C LYS A 51 21.07 0.64 -12.12
N VAL A 52 20.43 0.11 -11.09
CA VAL A 52 19.09 0.55 -10.68
C VAL A 52 19.18 1.99 -10.15
N ALA A 53 20.17 2.30 -9.31
CA ALA A 53 20.40 3.67 -8.82
C ALA A 53 20.53 4.69 -9.97
N SER A 54 21.27 4.36 -11.04
CA SER A 54 21.42 5.24 -12.20
C SER A 54 20.10 5.55 -12.94
N ILE A 55 19.07 4.72 -12.80
CA ILE A 55 17.75 4.95 -13.41
C ILE A 55 17.00 6.02 -12.62
N PHE A 56 17.07 5.98 -11.28
CA PHE A 56 16.52 7.03 -10.43
C PHE A 56 17.16 8.38 -10.73
N ASP A 57 18.49 8.41 -10.90
CA ASP A 57 19.23 9.62 -11.28
C ASP A 57 18.82 10.13 -12.66
N ALA A 58 18.68 9.24 -13.65
CA ALA A 58 18.27 9.60 -15.00
C ALA A 58 16.85 10.20 -15.05
N LEU A 59 15.94 9.67 -14.22
CA LEU A 59 14.56 10.15 -14.10
C LEU A 59 14.41 11.31 -13.10
N LYS A 60 15.47 11.68 -12.39
CA LYS A 60 15.50 12.76 -11.38
C LYS A 60 14.40 12.61 -10.32
N THR A 61 14.18 11.39 -9.85
CA THR A 61 13.17 11.08 -8.84
C THR A 61 13.69 10.05 -7.86
N LYS A 62 13.15 10.05 -6.64
CA LYS A 62 13.29 8.98 -5.64
C LYS A 62 12.01 8.13 -5.50
N ASP A 63 10.99 8.44 -6.29
CA ASP A 63 9.73 7.70 -6.29
C ASP A 63 9.87 6.39 -7.10
N PHE A 64 9.68 5.28 -6.39
CA PHE A 64 9.74 3.94 -6.93
C PHE A 64 8.64 3.69 -7.98
N GLU A 65 7.43 4.21 -7.78
CA GLU A 65 6.30 3.99 -8.69
C GLU A 65 6.56 4.65 -10.04
N THR A 66 7.07 5.89 -10.01
CA THR A 66 7.48 6.60 -11.21
C THR A 66 8.54 5.81 -11.98
N VAL A 67 9.56 5.27 -11.30
CA VAL A 67 10.65 4.53 -11.94
C VAL A 67 10.18 3.18 -12.49
N VAL A 68 9.40 2.42 -11.72
CA VAL A 68 8.81 1.15 -12.17
C VAL A 68 7.88 1.38 -13.35
N GLY A 69 7.05 2.41 -13.31
CA GLY A 69 6.16 2.78 -14.40
C GLY A 69 6.92 3.07 -15.69
N ALA A 70 7.98 3.88 -15.61
CA ALA A 70 8.83 4.19 -16.76
C ALA A 70 9.50 2.95 -17.34
N LEU A 71 10.04 2.06 -16.49
CA LEU A 71 10.63 0.80 -16.91
C LEU A 71 9.59 -0.13 -17.54
N TYR A 72 8.39 -0.21 -16.96
CA TYR A 72 7.31 -1.03 -17.51
C TYR A 72 6.92 -0.55 -18.90
N SER A 73 6.69 0.75 -19.09
CA SER A 73 6.43 1.35 -20.40
C SER A 73 7.57 1.10 -21.40
N ALA A 74 8.83 1.26 -20.98
CA ALA A 74 9.98 0.96 -21.83
C ALA A 74 10.03 -0.51 -22.25
N SER A 75 9.67 -1.44 -21.35
CA SER A 75 9.63 -2.87 -21.66
C SER A 75 8.56 -3.24 -22.69
N GLU A 76 7.38 -2.60 -22.63
CA GLU A 76 6.30 -2.80 -23.60
C GLU A 76 6.68 -2.22 -24.97
N ILE A 77 7.30 -1.02 -24.98
CA ILE A 77 7.82 -0.40 -26.21
C ILE A 77 8.88 -1.30 -26.87
N ALA A 78 9.87 -1.78 -26.09
CA ALA A 78 10.91 -2.67 -26.59
C ALA A 78 10.32 -3.97 -27.18
N ARG A 79 9.28 -4.53 -26.53
CA ARG A 79 8.60 -5.72 -27.03
C ARG A 79 7.94 -5.48 -28.40
N ASN A 80 7.33 -4.31 -28.61
CA ASN A 80 6.72 -3.95 -29.89
C ASN A 80 7.72 -3.72 -31.01
N PHE A 81 8.97 -3.37 -30.69
CA PHE A 81 10.08 -3.32 -31.64
C PHE A 81 10.79 -4.68 -31.82
N GLU A 82 10.21 -5.77 -31.31
CA GLU A 82 10.77 -7.13 -31.37
C GLU A 82 12.11 -7.28 -30.60
N GLU A 83 12.46 -6.29 -29.76
CA GLU A 83 13.65 -6.28 -28.89
C GLU A 83 13.40 -7.11 -27.60
N HIS A 84 13.05 -8.38 -27.76
CA HIS A 84 12.58 -9.23 -26.67
C HIS A 84 13.62 -9.45 -25.56
N ALA A 85 14.90 -9.57 -25.91
CA ALA A 85 15.97 -9.74 -24.93
C ALA A 85 16.13 -8.50 -24.05
N PHE A 86 16.02 -7.30 -24.63
CA PHE A 86 16.09 -6.05 -23.89
C PHE A 86 14.83 -5.83 -23.03
N SER A 87 13.64 -6.10 -23.57
CA SER A 87 12.39 -6.10 -22.82
C SER A 87 12.47 -6.98 -21.57
N LYS A 88 12.96 -8.23 -21.71
CA LYS A 88 13.15 -9.15 -20.60
C LYS A 88 14.12 -8.60 -19.54
N LYS A 89 15.25 -8.05 -19.97
CA LYS A 89 16.24 -7.43 -19.07
C LYS A 89 15.64 -6.28 -18.26
N ILE A 90 14.75 -5.47 -18.86
CA ILE A 90 14.04 -4.40 -18.13
C ILE A 90 13.13 -5.02 -17.05
N ILE A 91 12.36 -6.06 -17.39
CA ILE A 91 11.50 -6.75 -16.42
C ILE A 91 12.32 -7.34 -15.26
N ASP A 92 13.48 -7.93 -15.53
CA ASP A 92 14.37 -8.45 -14.47
C ASP A 92 14.82 -7.34 -13.51
N HIS A 93 15.13 -6.14 -14.03
CA HIS A 93 15.46 -4.97 -13.20
C HIS A 93 14.27 -4.45 -12.39
N ILE A 94 13.04 -4.51 -12.93
CA ILE A 94 11.83 -4.19 -12.17
C ILE A 94 11.68 -5.14 -10.98
N SER A 95 11.92 -6.45 -11.19
CA SER A 95 11.86 -7.44 -10.11
C SER A 95 12.86 -7.15 -9.00
N VAL A 96 14.11 -6.83 -9.36
CA VAL A 96 15.15 -6.44 -8.39
C VAL A 96 14.75 -5.20 -7.59
N LEU A 97 14.19 -4.18 -8.26
CA LEU A 97 13.72 -2.96 -7.63
C LEU A 97 12.58 -3.26 -6.65
N LYS A 98 11.59 -4.08 -7.05
CA LYS A 98 10.48 -4.49 -6.17
C LYS A 98 10.99 -5.22 -4.92
N THR A 99 11.92 -6.16 -5.07
CA THR A 99 12.51 -6.87 -3.92
C THR A 99 13.22 -5.92 -2.97
N ALA A 100 14.01 -4.98 -3.50
CA ALA A 100 14.71 -4.00 -2.67
C ALA A 100 13.75 -3.06 -1.93
N LEU A 101 12.64 -2.65 -2.56
CA LEU A 101 11.60 -1.88 -1.89
C LEU A 101 10.97 -2.68 -0.74
N ILE A 102 10.65 -3.96 -0.95
CA ILE A 102 10.10 -4.83 0.09
C ILE A 102 11.07 -4.92 1.27
N GLU A 103 12.36 -5.16 1.03
CA GLU A 103 13.36 -5.22 2.09
C GLU A 103 13.53 -3.88 2.81
N ALA A 104 13.51 -2.76 2.09
CA ALA A 104 13.59 -1.43 2.70
C ALA A 104 12.39 -1.16 3.61
N VAL A 105 11.17 -1.47 3.13
CA VAL A 105 9.94 -1.36 3.93
C VAL A 105 10.05 -2.24 5.16
N ARG A 106 10.44 -3.52 5.03
CA ARG A 106 10.63 -4.43 6.17
C ARG A 106 11.61 -3.90 7.20
N HIS A 107 12.67 -3.22 6.77
CA HIS A 107 13.69 -2.67 7.65
C HIS A 107 13.17 -1.46 8.45
N ILE A 108 12.42 -0.56 7.82
CA ILE A 108 11.85 0.61 8.51
C ILE A 108 10.57 0.26 9.28
N HIS A 109 9.90 -0.83 8.91
CA HIS A 109 8.64 -1.24 9.51
C HIS A 109 8.85 -1.53 11.00
N PRO A 110 7.96 -1.06 11.89
CA PRO A 110 8.03 -1.45 13.28
C PRO A 110 8.00 -2.99 13.39
N GLY A 111 8.84 -3.57 14.25
CA GLY A 111 8.91 -5.03 14.44
C GLY A 111 7.69 -5.63 15.15
N SER A 112 6.76 -4.79 15.62
CA SER A 112 5.55 -5.22 16.33
C SER A 112 4.40 -4.22 16.16
N SER A 113 3.19 -4.74 16.06
CA SER A 113 1.93 -3.97 16.04
C SER A 113 1.72 -3.12 17.29
N ASN A 114 2.38 -3.45 18.39
CA ASN A 114 2.33 -2.67 19.63
C ASN A 114 2.86 -1.24 19.47
N LEU A 115 3.68 -0.99 18.45
CA LEU A 115 4.27 0.32 18.17
C LEU A 115 3.29 1.30 17.50
N VAL A 116 2.15 0.82 16.98
CA VAL A 116 1.02 1.67 16.63
C VAL A 116 0.35 2.10 17.92
N SER A 117 0.37 3.38 18.29
CA SER A 117 -0.27 3.84 19.54
C SER A 117 -1.80 3.69 19.48
N ALA A 118 -2.44 3.59 20.66
CA ALA A 118 -3.91 3.52 20.73
C ALA A 118 -4.59 4.76 20.14
N ASP A 119 -3.97 5.94 20.30
CA ASP A 119 -4.45 7.21 19.74
C ASP A 119 -4.34 7.23 18.20
N GLN A 120 -3.20 6.84 17.63
CA GLN A 120 -3.04 6.70 16.18
C GLN A 120 -4.07 5.74 15.58
N ALA A 121 -4.27 4.58 16.22
CA ALA A 121 -5.25 3.60 15.77
C ALA A 121 -6.69 4.18 15.87
N ALA A 122 -7.04 4.87 16.95
CA ALA A 122 -8.34 5.51 17.11
C ALA A 122 -8.62 6.59 16.06
N LYS A 123 -7.63 7.45 15.77
CA LYS A 123 -7.71 8.47 14.72
C LYS A 123 -7.90 7.84 13.34
N LEU A 124 -7.10 6.84 12.98
CA LEU A 124 -7.25 6.15 11.69
C LEU A 124 -8.62 5.49 11.57
N ARG A 125 -9.07 4.76 12.60
CA ARG A 125 -10.39 4.12 12.58
C ARG A 125 -11.52 5.14 12.45
N SER A 126 -11.40 6.30 13.09
CA SER A 126 -12.39 7.38 12.99
C SER A 126 -12.45 7.96 11.57
N PHE A 127 -11.29 8.16 10.95
CA PHE A 127 -11.17 8.60 9.56
C PHE A 127 -11.75 7.57 8.57
N MET A 128 -11.48 6.28 8.78
CA MET A 128 -11.91 5.20 7.88
C MET A 128 -13.39 4.83 8.01
N ARG A 129 -13.99 5.04 9.18
CA ARG A 129 -15.36 4.62 9.49
C ARG A 129 -16.41 5.00 8.42
N PRO A 130 -16.45 6.23 7.89
CA PRO A 130 -17.46 6.62 6.89
C PRO A 130 -17.37 5.82 5.59
N PHE A 131 -16.20 5.30 5.25
CA PHE A 131 -15.93 4.54 4.02
C PHE A 131 -16.16 3.03 4.18
N LEU A 132 -16.45 2.56 5.39
CA LEU A 132 -16.81 1.16 5.65
C LEU A 132 -18.31 0.97 5.88
N MET A 133 -19.04 2.08 6.07
CA MET A 133 -20.49 2.13 6.11
C MET A 133 -21.09 1.83 4.73
N GLU A 134 -22.35 1.38 4.71
CA GLU A 134 -23.13 1.18 3.47
C GLU A 134 -22.39 0.36 2.39
N ASN A 135 -21.68 -0.70 2.80
CA ASN A 135 -20.88 -1.56 1.93
C ASN A 135 -19.70 -0.89 1.20
N GLY A 136 -19.26 0.28 1.67
CA GLY A 136 -18.02 0.90 1.21
C GLY A 136 -16.79 0.01 1.42
N CYS A 137 -15.78 0.26 0.58
CA CYS A 137 -14.51 -0.46 0.53
C CYS A 137 -13.33 0.49 0.71
N ILE A 138 -12.26 -0.04 1.31
CA ILE A 138 -10.98 0.62 1.43
C ILE A 138 -9.97 -0.13 0.58
N PHE A 139 -9.34 0.57 -0.34
CA PHE A 139 -8.24 0.10 -1.17
C PHE A 139 -6.96 0.77 -0.66
N SER A 140 -5.94 -0.03 -0.36
CA SER A 140 -4.64 0.46 0.07
C SER A 140 -3.60 0.13 -0.98
N LEU A 141 -2.80 1.14 -1.33
CA LEU A 141 -1.59 1.01 -2.13
C LEU A 141 -0.33 1.04 -1.25
N ASN A 142 -0.49 1.09 0.08
CA ASN A 142 0.63 1.16 1.01
C ASN A 142 1.39 -0.16 1.05
N TYR A 143 2.71 -0.07 1.22
CA TYR A 143 3.60 -1.21 1.29
C TYR A 143 3.66 -1.87 2.69
N ASP A 144 3.17 -1.17 3.71
CA ASP A 144 3.24 -1.56 5.12
C ASP A 144 1.93 -2.13 5.69
N ALA A 145 2.01 -2.63 6.92
CA ALA A 145 0.91 -3.22 7.66
C ALA A 145 0.25 -2.26 8.67
N LEU A 146 0.53 -0.95 8.64
CA LEU A 146 0.07 -0.01 9.68
C LEU A 146 -1.44 0.12 9.72
N ILE A 147 -2.08 0.15 8.54
CA ILE A 147 -3.55 0.16 8.43
C ILE A 147 -4.11 -1.10 9.08
N TYR A 148 -3.62 -2.26 8.65
CA TYR A 148 -4.07 -3.56 9.14
C TYR A 148 -3.93 -3.67 10.67
N TRP A 149 -2.77 -3.28 11.22
CA TRP A 149 -2.54 -3.27 12.66
C TRP A 149 -3.46 -2.31 13.42
N SER A 150 -3.74 -1.14 12.85
CA SER A 150 -4.64 -0.17 13.44
C SER A 150 -6.10 -0.66 13.48
N LEU A 151 -6.51 -1.44 12.48
CA LEU A 151 -7.84 -2.05 12.42
C LEU A 151 -8.02 -3.16 13.46
N LEU A 152 -6.98 -3.98 13.66
CA LEU A 152 -7.02 -5.08 14.64
C LEU A 152 -6.82 -4.65 16.09
N LYS A 153 -6.19 -3.49 16.31
CA LYS A 153 -5.89 -3.03 17.66
C LYS A 153 -7.18 -2.72 18.43
N ASP A 154 -7.34 -3.34 19.60
CA ASP A 154 -8.45 -3.07 20.50
C ASP A 154 -8.57 -1.57 20.82
N GLY A 155 -9.81 -1.06 20.83
CA GLY A 155 -10.10 0.31 21.19
C GLY A 155 -11.40 0.83 20.58
N THR A 156 -11.62 2.13 20.72
CA THR A 156 -12.76 2.85 20.15
C THR A 156 -12.29 3.81 19.06
N PRO A 157 -13.11 4.12 18.02
CA PRO A 157 -14.31 3.37 17.64
C PRO A 157 -13.95 1.95 17.19
N LYS A 158 -14.81 0.97 17.46
CA LYS A 158 -14.67 -0.38 16.89
C LYS A 158 -15.20 -0.37 15.45
N LEU A 159 -14.43 -0.93 14.53
CA LEU A 159 -14.86 -1.18 13.17
C LEU A 159 -15.27 -2.64 13.04
N ASN A 160 -16.20 -2.91 12.12
CA ASN A 160 -16.66 -4.27 11.85
C ASN A 160 -15.66 -4.98 10.94
N PHE A 161 -14.50 -5.31 11.49
CA PHE A 161 -13.37 -5.93 10.80
C PHE A 161 -12.83 -7.08 11.65
N ALA A 162 -12.56 -8.21 11.01
CA ALA A 162 -11.84 -9.33 11.59
C ALA A 162 -11.01 -9.98 10.49
N ASP A 163 -9.81 -10.42 10.83
CA ASP A 163 -8.90 -11.13 9.94
C ASP A 163 -8.97 -12.66 10.11
N GLY A 164 -9.83 -13.12 11.03
CA GLY A 164 -10.00 -14.54 11.34
C GLY A 164 -8.91 -15.13 12.23
N PHE A 165 -7.93 -14.35 12.69
CA PHE A 165 -6.89 -14.82 13.60
C PHE A 165 -7.23 -14.48 15.05
N SER A 166 -7.02 -15.43 15.96
CA SER A 166 -7.41 -15.31 17.35
C SER A 166 -6.51 -16.12 18.27
N THR A 167 -6.28 -15.62 19.48
CA THR A 167 -5.63 -16.33 20.58
C THR A 167 -6.66 -16.80 21.63
N LYS A 168 -7.95 -16.82 21.29
CA LYS A 168 -9.00 -17.23 22.26
C LYS A 168 -8.91 -18.71 22.65
N GLU A 169 -8.32 -19.55 21.80
CA GLU A 169 -8.19 -21.00 22.02
C GLU A 169 -6.80 -21.42 22.55
N GLY A 170 -5.94 -20.47 22.94
CA GLY A 170 -4.61 -20.76 23.49
C GLY A 170 -3.63 -19.58 23.40
N ALA A 171 -2.39 -19.78 23.85
CA ALA A 171 -1.36 -18.73 23.80
C ALA A 171 -0.85 -18.43 22.36
N GLU A 172 -1.09 -19.35 21.42
CA GLU A 172 -0.67 -19.21 20.02
C GLU A 172 -1.76 -18.55 19.18
N LEU A 173 -1.34 -17.66 18.27
CA LEU A 173 -2.23 -17.07 17.27
C LEU A 173 -2.61 -18.14 16.24
N LYS A 174 -3.90 -18.46 16.15
CA LYS A 174 -4.43 -19.46 15.22
C LYS A 174 -5.53 -18.86 14.36
N PHE A 175 -5.67 -19.39 13.15
CA PHE A 175 -6.82 -19.09 12.32
C PHE A 175 -8.05 -19.77 12.93
N ALA A 176 -9.03 -18.97 13.34
CA ALA A 176 -10.26 -19.40 14.03
C ALA A 176 -11.49 -19.35 13.10
N GLY A 177 -11.27 -19.27 11.79
CA GLY A 177 -12.32 -19.16 10.78
C GLY A 177 -12.56 -17.72 10.31
N ASP A 178 -13.31 -17.58 9.22
CA ASP A 178 -13.66 -16.27 8.69
C ASP A 178 -14.63 -15.57 9.64
N GLY A 179 -14.08 -14.64 10.43
CA GLY A 179 -14.85 -13.75 11.30
C GLY A 179 -15.28 -12.47 10.61
N CYS A 180 -14.93 -12.29 9.32
CA CYS A 180 -15.26 -11.08 8.59
C CYS A 180 -16.79 -11.05 8.37
N PRO A 181 -17.48 -9.98 8.79
CA PRO A 181 -18.92 -9.86 8.61
C PRO A 181 -19.34 -9.56 7.17
N LYS A 182 -18.39 -9.35 6.26
CA LYS A 182 -18.60 -9.16 4.82
C LYS A 182 -17.89 -10.30 4.08
N GLU A 183 -18.56 -10.90 3.10
CA GLU A 183 -17.87 -11.76 2.12
C GLU A 183 -16.76 -10.95 1.44
N ILE A 184 -15.54 -11.47 1.49
CA ILE A 184 -14.41 -10.87 0.76
C ILE A 184 -14.51 -11.33 -0.70
N ASP A 185 -15.03 -10.48 -1.59
CA ASP A 185 -14.99 -10.76 -3.03
C ASP A 185 -13.57 -10.50 -3.57
N LEU A 186 -12.73 -11.53 -3.55
CA LEU A 186 -11.36 -11.49 -4.09
C LEU A 186 -11.31 -11.52 -5.63
N ARG A 187 -12.44 -11.37 -6.32
CA ARG A 187 -12.44 -11.33 -7.78
C ARG A 187 -11.69 -10.09 -8.26
N PRO A 188 -10.71 -10.23 -9.18
CA PRO A 188 -10.06 -9.08 -9.79
C PRO A 188 -11.07 -8.37 -10.69
N THR A 189 -11.77 -7.37 -10.15
CA THR A 189 -12.59 -6.44 -10.93
C THR A 189 -11.72 -5.29 -11.43
N PHE A 190 -10.59 -5.62 -12.04
CA PHE A 190 -9.85 -4.69 -12.88
C PHE A 190 -10.07 -5.08 -14.35
N PRO A 191 -10.43 -4.14 -15.23
CA PRO A 191 -10.29 -4.40 -16.66
C PRO A 191 -8.83 -4.83 -16.94
N PRO A 192 -8.59 -5.74 -17.91
CA PRO A 192 -7.31 -6.43 -18.12
C PRO A 192 -6.10 -5.52 -18.40
N VAL A 193 -6.28 -4.21 -18.41
CA VAL A 193 -5.26 -3.19 -18.65
C VAL A 193 -4.53 -2.77 -17.37
N PHE A 194 -5.19 -2.77 -16.20
CA PHE A 194 -4.58 -2.29 -14.94
C PHE A 194 -3.87 -3.37 -14.11
N GLY A 195 -4.19 -4.64 -14.35
CA GLY A 195 -3.65 -5.78 -13.59
C GLY A 195 -2.17 -6.13 -13.86
N ARG A 196 -1.47 -5.43 -14.76
CA ARG A 196 -0.05 -5.70 -15.06
C ARG A 196 0.94 -4.85 -14.27
N VAL A 197 0.51 -3.73 -13.68
CA VAL A 197 1.43 -2.83 -12.96
C VAL A 197 1.63 -3.32 -11.52
N PHE A 198 0.56 -3.83 -10.90
CA PHE A 198 0.56 -4.31 -9.51
C PHE A 198 0.06 -5.76 -9.42
N GLY A 199 0.76 -6.67 -10.09
CA GLY A 199 0.75 -8.08 -9.74
C GLY A 199 1.96 -8.37 -8.86
N PHE A 200 1.71 -8.87 -7.64
CA PHE A 200 2.67 -9.69 -6.92
C PHE A 200 2.85 -11.02 -7.65
#